data_AF-A0A947N086-F1
#
_entry.id   AF-A0A947N086-F1
#
_cell.length_a   1.000
_cell.length_b   1.000
_cell.length_c   1.000
_cell.angle_alpha   90.00
_cell.angle_beta   90.00
_cell.angle_gamma   90.00
#
_symmetry.space_group_name_H-M   'P 1'
#
loop_
_entity.id
_entity.type
_entity.pdbx_description
1 polymer ?
#
loop_
_entity_poly.entity_id
_entity_poly.type
_entity_poly.pdbx_seq_one_letter_code
_entity_poly.pdbx_strand_id
1 'polypeptide(L)'
;MPQPKTIAITTENLRDNLPTVRSGLTKGTRYVLLYREWPIAEIGGITKEVDMMFFDDKYKIPKINPNAEKIKKKVAARKKERLHRK
;
A
#
# COMPACT_ATOMS: atom_id res chain seq x y z
N MET A 1 15.19 14.75 22.97
CA MET A 1 14.71 14.13 21.72
C MET A 1 13.91 15.17 20.94
N PRO A 2 14.12 15.34 19.62
CA PRO A 2 13.31 16.26 18.84
C PRO A 2 11.84 15.78 18.85
N GLN A 3 10.92 16.70 19.14
CA GLN A 3 9.49 16.38 19.12
C GLN A 3 9.02 16.14 17.68
N PRO A 4 8.17 15.12 17.44
CA PRO A 4 7.64 14.85 16.11
C PRO A 4 6.80 16.05 15.64
N LYS A 5 7.23 16.69 14.55
CA LYS A 5 6.47 17.77 13.91
C LYS A 5 5.33 17.17 13.09
N THR A 6 4.14 17.73 13.26
CA THR A 6 2.95 17.36 12.49
C THR A 6 2.64 18.47 11.50
N ILE A 7 2.52 18.14 10.22
CA ILE A 7 2.32 19.10 9.13
C ILE A 7 1.08 18.70 8.34
N ALA A 8 0.13 19.61 8.13
CA ALA A 8 -1.00 19.35 7.26
C ALA A 8 -0.63 19.56 5.79
N ILE A 9 -1.01 18.62 4.92
CA ILE A 9 -0.76 18.68 3.47
C ILE A 9 -2.02 18.25 2.72
N THR A 10 -2.30 18.89 1.58
CA THR A 10 -3.37 18.44 0.68
C THR A 10 -2.89 17.27 -0.18
N THR A 11 -3.82 16.56 -0.81
CA THR A 11 -3.52 15.53 -1.81
C THR A 11 -2.72 16.08 -3.00
N GLU A 12 -2.97 17.33 -3.40
CA GLU A 12 -2.22 18.03 -4.45
C GLU A 12 -0.77 18.28 -4.02
N ASN A 13 -0.57 18.86 -2.83
CA ASN A 13 0.76 19.11 -2.27
C ASN A 13 1.57 17.82 -2.08
N LEU A 14 0.92 16.73 -1.66
CA LEU A 14 1.54 15.42 -1.55
C LEU A 14 2.07 14.94 -2.91
N ARG A 15 1.27 15.10 -3.98
CA ARG A 15 1.63 14.64 -5.32
C ARG A 15 2.80 15.43 -5.88
N ASP A 16 2.78 16.74 -5.72
CA ASP A 16 3.79 17.62 -6.30
C ASP A 16 5.12 17.59 -5.52
N ASN A 17 5.07 17.32 -4.21
CA ASN A 17 6.23 17.35 -3.32
C ASN A 17 6.58 15.99 -2.70
N LEU A 18 6.24 14.90 -3.39
CA LEU A 18 6.47 13.52 -2.95
C LEU A 18 7.90 13.26 -2.41
N PRO A 19 8.99 13.71 -3.06
CA PRO A 19 10.35 13.51 -2.55
C PRO A 19 10.58 14.19 -1.19
N THR A 20 10.07 15.40 -1.01
CA THR A 20 10.20 16.19 0.22
C THR A 20 9.40 15.57 1.35
N VAL A 21 8.15 15.16 1.08
CA VAL A 21 7.30 14.47 2.04
C VAL A 21 7.96 13.18 2.49
N ARG A 22 8.50 12.39 1.55
CA ARG A 22 9.23 11.14 1.85
C ARG A 22 10.45 11.38 2.74
N SER A 23 11.25 12.41 2.47
CA SER A 23 12.38 12.80 3.33
C SER A 23 11.94 13.26 4.72
N GLY A 24 10.80 13.94 4.83
CA GLY A 24 10.23 14.31 6.13
C GLY A 24 9.77 13.10 6.93
N LEU A 25 9.12 12.13 6.27
CA LEU A 25 8.66 10.88 6.90
C LEU A 25 9.82 10.06 7.48
N THR A 26 10.95 9.96 6.77
CA THR A 26 12.14 9.26 7.27
C THR A 26 12.80 9.99 8.45
N LYS A 27 12.65 11.32 8.53
CA LYS A 27 13.11 12.13 9.66
C LYS A 27 12.14 12.15 10.85
N GLY A 28 11.04 11.40 10.80
CA GLY A 28 10.04 11.31 11.87
C GLY A 28 8.98 12.42 11.86
N THR A 29 8.83 13.13 10.74
CA THR A 29 7.74 14.11 10.54
C THR A 29 6.45 13.35 10.26
N ARG A 30 5.34 13.77 10.89
CA ARG A 30 4.01 13.26 10.62
C ARG A 30 3.28 14.22 9.68
N TYR A 31 2.54 13.68 8.73
CA TYR A 31 1.76 14.47 7.80
C TYR A 31 0.27 14.16 7.97
N VAL A 32 -0.57 15.18 8.08
CA VAL A 32 -2.03 15.02 8.05
C VAL A 32 -2.48 15.30 6.63
N LEU A 33 -3.01 14.29 5.96
CA LEU A 33 -3.54 14.40 4.61
C LEU A 33 -4.94 15.02 4.65
N LEU A 34 -5.08 16.16 3.98
CA LEU A 34 -6.33 16.88 3.83
C LEU A 34 -6.93 16.64 2.44
N TYR A 35 -8.26 16.51 2.39
CA TYR A 35 -9.05 16.53 1.17
C TYR A 35 -10.20 17.52 1.35
N ARG A 36 -10.30 18.53 0.47
CA ARG A 36 -11.26 19.63 0.62
C ARG A 36 -11.23 20.26 2.02
N GLU A 37 -10.03 20.46 2.57
CA GLU A 37 -9.78 21.01 3.92
C GLU A 37 -10.17 20.09 5.10
N TRP A 38 -10.68 18.88 4.84
CA TRP A 38 -10.98 17.90 5.88
C TRP A 38 -9.84 16.90 6.06
N PRO A 39 -9.43 16.59 7.30
CA PRO A 39 -8.42 15.56 7.56
C PRO A 39 -8.98 14.17 7.26
N ILE A 40 -8.31 13.44 6.37
CA ILE A 40 -8.70 12.06 5.98
C ILE A 40 -7.76 11.02 6.55
N ALA A 41 -6.45 11.30 6.60
CA ALA A 41 -5.47 10.31 7.02
C ALA A 41 -4.26 10.96 7.68
N GLU A 42 -3.64 10.24 8.61
CA GLU A 42 -2.30 10.57 9.11
C GLU A 42 -1.27 9.65 8.46
N ILE A 43 -0.22 10.25 7.93
CA ILE A 43 0.90 9.58 7.29
C ILE A 43 2.11 9.74 8.20
N GLY A 44 2.58 8.62 8.73
CA GLY A 44 3.78 8.54 9.56
C GLY A 44 4.90 7.77 8.87
N GLY A 45 6.12 7.91 9.39
CA GLY A 45 7.23 7.03 9.01
C GLY A 45 6.91 5.57 9.35
N ILE A 46 7.49 4.64 8.60
CA ILE A 46 7.30 3.21 8.82
C ILE A 46 7.84 2.86 10.21
N THR A 47 6.96 2.44 11.11
CA THR A 47 7.37 1.84 12.38
C THR A 47 7.73 0.38 12.15
N LYS A 48 8.59 -0.21 13.01
CA LYS A 48 8.95 -1.63 12.92
C LYS A 48 7.72 -2.54 12.88
N GLU A 49 6.66 -2.16 13.57
CA GLU A 49 5.36 -2.86 13.57
C GLU A 49 4.69 -2.85 12.20
N VAL A 50 4.64 -1.69 11.53
CA VAL A 50 4.07 -1.56 10.19
C VAL A 50 4.92 -2.33 9.16
N ASP A 51 6.24 -2.25 9.28
CA ASP A 51 7.16 -2.99 8.40
C ASP A 51 6.92 -4.52 8.52
N MET A 52 6.72 -5.01 9.74
CA MET A 52 6.38 -6.42 9.99
C MET A 52 5.01 -6.79 9.41
N MET A 53 4.01 -5.91 9.45
CA MET A 53 2.68 -6.20 8.89
C MET A 53 2.68 -6.36 7.36
N PHE A 54 3.53 -5.62 6.64
CA PHE A 54 3.57 -5.65 5.18
C PHE A 54 4.59 -6.62 4.59
N PHE A 55 5.73 -6.80 5.26
CA PHE A 55 6.87 -7.55 4.70
C PHE A 55 7.14 -8.88 5.39
N ASP A 56 6.63 -9.11 6.59
CA ASP A 56 6.78 -10.39 7.28
C ASP A 56 5.74 -11.40 6.74
N ASP A 57 6.22 -12.54 6.27
CA ASP A 57 5.39 -13.60 5.68
C ASP A 57 4.33 -14.16 6.64
N LYS A 58 4.52 -13.94 7.95
CA LYS A 58 3.57 -14.30 9.01
C LYS A 58 2.34 -13.40 9.08
N TYR A 59 2.44 -12.15 8.62
CA TYR A 59 1.35 -11.15 8.62
C TYR A 59 0.82 -10.83 7.22
N LYS A 60 1.46 -11.36 6.16
CA LYS A 60 0.82 -11.49 4.86
C LYS A 60 -0.48 -12.26 5.07
N ILE A 61 -1.61 -11.57 4.99
CA ILE A 61 -2.95 -12.15 4.92
C ILE A 61 -2.82 -13.39 4.04
N PRO A 62 -3.11 -14.60 4.55
CA PRO A 62 -2.86 -15.82 3.80
C PRO A 62 -3.55 -15.63 2.45
N LYS A 63 -2.75 -15.57 1.38
CA LYS A 63 -3.25 -15.57 -0.01
C LYS A 63 -3.79 -16.95 -0.35
N ILE A 64 -4.58 -17.54 0.54
CA ILE A 64 -5.44 -18.67 0.24
C ILE A 64 -6.72 -18.02 -0.25
N ASN A 65 -6.71 -17.53 -1.49
CA ASN A 65 -7.95 -17.38 -2.21
C ASN A 65 -8.40 -18.82 -2.50
N PRO A 66 -9.44 -19.35 -1.84
CA PRO A 66 -9.84 -20.77 -1.98
C PRO A 66 -10.27 -21.10 -3.42
N ASN A 67 -10.45 -20.09 -4.27
CA ASN A 67 -10.75 -20.24 -5.68
C ASN A 67 -9.52 -20.16 -6.61
N ALA A 68 -8.31 -19.93 -6.10
CA ALA A 68 -7.10 -19.82 -6.92
C ALA A 68 -6.82 -21.11 -7.73
N GLU A 69 -7.03 -22.28 -7.11
CA GLU A 69 -6.93 -23.57 -7.82
C GLU A 69 -8.03 -23.75 -8.87
N LYS A 70 -9.27 -23.36 -8.53
CA LYS A 70 -10.39 -23.41 -9.49
C LYS A 70 -10.14 -22.51 -10.70
N ILE A 71 -9.54 -21.34 -10.48
CA ILE A 71 -9.16 -20.41 -11.54
C ILE A 71 -8.05 -21.02 -12.41
N LYS A 72 -7.00 -21.59 -11.81
CA LYS A 72 -5.93 -22.28 -12.55
C LYS A 72 -6.47 -23.41 -13.43
N LYS A 73 -7.35 -24.26 -12.89
CA LYS A 73 -7.98 -25.37 -13.64
C LYS A 73 -8.83 -24.86 -14.83
N LYS A 74 -9.65 -23.81 -14.62
CA LYS A 74 -10.46 -23.21 -15.70
C LYS A 74 -9.62 -22.57 -16.80
N VAL A 75 -8.51 -21.92 -16.46
CA VAL A 75 -7.59 -21.32 -17.44
C VAL A 75 -6.90 -22.40 -18.27
N ALA A 76 -6.45 -23.50 -17.64
CA ALA A 76 -5.86 -24.63 -18.35
C ALA A 76 -6.85 -25.30 -19.32
N ALA A 77 -8.10 -25.50 -18.90
CA ALA A 77 -9.15 -26.06 -19.75
C ALA A 77 -9.43 -25.19 -20.99
N ARG A 78 -9.61 -23.88 -20.80
CA ARG A 78 -9.81 -22.93 -21.91
C ARG A 78 -8.63 -22.89 -22.89
N LYS A 79 -7.39 -23.02 -22.39
CA LYS A 79 -6.19 -23.02 -23.24
C LYS A 79 -6.13 -24.29 -24.11
N LYS A 80 -6.48 -25.45 -23.55
CA LYS A 80 -6.56 -26.72 -24.29
C LYS A 80 -7.66 -26.69 -25.36
N GLU A 81 -8.83 -26.16 -25.03
CA GLU A 81 -9.94 -26.02 -25.99
C GLU A 81 -9.57 -25.13 -27.19
N ARG A 82 -8.86 -24.02 -26.95
CA ARG A 82 -8.37 -23.14 -28.02
C ARG A 82 -7.35 -23.79 -28.94
N LEU A 83 -6.56 -24.74 -28.43
CA LEU A 83 -5.59 -25.49 -29.23
C LEU A 83 -6.25 -26.51 -30.17
N HIS A 84 -7.39 -27.08 -29.77
CA HIS A 84 -8.15 -28.02 -30.61
C HIS A 84 -9.07 -27.35 -31.64
N ARG A 85 -9.31 -26.03 -31.51
CA ARG A 85 -10.08 -25.23 -32.48
C ARG A 85 -9.22 -24.61 -33.60
N LYS A 86 -7.90 -24.79 -33.56
CA LYS A 86 -6.97 -24.45 -34.65
C LYS A 86 -6.62 -25.71 -35.41
#